data_AF-A0A7C7VY94-F1
#
_entry.id   AF-A0A7C7VY94-F1
#
_cell.length_a   1.000
_cell.length_b   1.000
_cell.length_c   1.000
_cell.angle_alpha   90.00
_cell.angle_beta   90.00
_cell.angle_gamma   90.00
#
_symmetry.space_group_name_H-M   'P 1'
#
loop_
_entity.id
_entity.type
_entity.pdbx_description
1 polymer ?
#
loop_
_entity_poly.entity_id
_entity_poly.type
_entity_poly.pdbx_seq_one_letter_code
_entity_poly.pdbx_strand_id
1 'polypeptide(L)'
;MVAILTMTGKLDPGGINTPDDVMRLFPNLVAHIICASQGYATPTMAAIILCDALHGRGNDYEWIDASFGGDPRLAVVRAINGMSAHKTPMADFRRAFPLVQHALKGQEPALASWF
;
A
#
# COMPACT_ATOMS: atom_id res chain seq x y z
N MET A 1 8.11 17.96 14.83
CA MET A 1 6.86 18.42 14.18
C MET A 1 6.55 17.42 13.06
N VAL A 2 5.99 16.28 13.42
CA VAL A 2 5.57 15.23 12.48
C VAL A 2 4.17 15.63 12.03
N ALA A 3 3.96 15.82 10.73
CA ALA A 3 2.65 16.09 10.18
C ALA A 3 1.76 14.87 10.44
N ILE A 4 1.09 14.89 11.58
CA ILE A 4 -0.01 14.01 11.92
C ILE A 4 -1.06 14.27 10.85
N LEU A 5 -1.34 13.23 10.05
CA LEU A 5 -2.54 13.12 9.24
C LEU A 5 -3.74 13.51 10.11
N THR A 6 -4.19 14.75 10.00
CA THR A 6 -5.49 15.15 10.52
C THR A 6 -6.51 14.35 9.72
N MET A 7 -7.02 13.28 10.33
CA MET A 7 -8.10 12.44 9.83
C MET A 7 -9.46 13.17 9.83
N THR A 8 -9.48 14.43 9.38
CA THR A 8 -10.68 15.23 9.15
C THR A 8 -10.45 16.15 7.96
N GLY A 9 -10.27 15.53 6.80
CA GLY A 9 -10.39 16.18 5.51
C GLY A 9 -10.86 15.10 4.57
N LYS A 10 -12.13 15.15 4.17
CA LYS A 10 -12.64 14.31 3.08
C LYS A 10 -11.60 14.41 1.96
N LEU A 11 -10.89 13.32 1.68
CA LEU A 11 -10.25 13.17 0.38
C LEU A 11 -11.39 13.36 -0.60
N ASP A 12 -11.33 14.41 -1.39
CA ASP A 12 -12.37 14.68 -2.37
C ASP A 12 -12.47 13.43 -3.25
N PRO A 13 -13.60 12.67 -3.21
CA PRO A 13 -13.71 11.43 -3.96
C PRO A 13 -13.55 11.67 -5.46
N GLY A 14 -13.68 12.92 -5.92
CA GLY A 14 -13.52 13.28 -7.32
C GLY A 14 -12.09 13.21 -7.87
N GLY A 15 -11.05 13.11 -7.04
CA GLY A 15 -9.64 13.22 -7.49
C GLY A 15 -8.82 11.93 -7.47
N ILE A 16 -9.10 11.00 -6.56
CA ILE A 16 -8.39 9.72 -6.44
C ILE A 16 -9.37 8.61 -6.80
N ASN A 17 -9.48 8.31 -8.09
CA ASN A 17 -10.48 7.35 -8.56
C ASN A 17 -9.87 5.98 -8.87
N THR A 18 -8.55 5.90 -9.01
CA THR A 18 -7.87 4.71 -9.50
C THR A 18 -6.67 4.30 -8.65
N PRO A 19 -6.27 3.01 -8.67
CA PRO A 19 -5.00 2.56 -8.10
C PRO A 19 -3.79 3.34 -8.66
N ASP A 20 -3.84 3.75 -9.92
CA ASP A 20 -2.83 4.60 -10.56
C ASP A 20 -2.68 5.95 -9.85
N ASP A 21 -3.80 6.62 -9.57
CA ASP A 21 -3.80 7.90 -8.84
C ASP A 21 -3.21 7.72 -7.44
N VAL A 22 -3.62 6.64 -6.76
CA VAL A 22 -3.10 6.28 -5.44
C VAL A 22 -1.58 6.04 -5.49
N MET A 23 -1.10 5.30 -6.48
CA MET A 23 0.32 5.00 -6.61
C MET A 23 1.15 6.26 -6.90
N ARG A 24 0.61 7.20 -7.68
CA ARG A 24 1.27 8.49 -7.97
C ARG A 24 1.28 9.43 -6.77
N LEU A 25 0.18 9.50 -6.02
CA LEU A 25 0.01 10.43 -4.91
C LEU A 25 0.61 9.92 -3.60
N PHE A 26 0.64 8.60 -3.39
CA PHE A 26 1.09 7.96 -2.16
C PHE A 26 2.13 6.85 -2.37
N PRO A 27 3.19 7.03 -3.19
CA PRO A 27 4.13 5.97 -3.52
C PRO A 27 4.85 5.39 -2.29
N ASN A 28 5.12 6.24 -1.29
CA ASN A 28 5.72 5.80 -0.03
C ASN A 28 4.79 4.85 0.74
N LEU A 29 3.50 5.18 0.83
CA LEU A 29 2.55 4.36 1.57
C LEU A 29 2.30 3.04 0.83
N VAL A 30 2.24 3.06 -0.50
CA VAL A 30 2.20 1.84 -1.33
C VAL A 30 3.40 0.94 -1.02
N ALA A 31 4.62 1.48 -0.97
CA ALA A 31 5.81 0.70 -0.61
C ALA A 31 5.75 0.14 0.82
N HIS A 32 5.19 0.89 1.78
CA HIS A 32 4.97 0.38 3.14
C HIS A 32 3.91 -0.73 3.20
N ILE A 33 2.87 -0.71 2.36
CA ILE A 33 1.90 -1.80 2.26
C ILE A 33 2.55 -3.06 1.69
N ILE A 34 3.41 -2.94 0.68
CA ILE A 34 4.23 -4.05 0.17
C ILE A 34 5.05 -4.65 1.32
N CYS A 35 5.74 -3.83 2.11
CA CYS A 35 6.52 -4.29 3.26
C CYS A 35 5.64 -4.96 4.33
N ALA A 36 4.47 -4.40 4.65
CA ALA A 36 3.55 -4.96 5.63
C ALA A 36 3.00 -6.33 5.21
N SER A 37 2.86 -6.54 3.89
CA SER A 37 2.53 -7.83 3.28
C SER A 37 3.72 -8.79 3.17
N GLN A 38 4.91 -8.40 3.64
CA GLN A 38 6.16 -9.15 3.47
C GLN A 38 6.52 -9.42 1.98
N GLY A 39 6.18 -8.46 1.11
CA GLY A 39 6.44 -8.57 -0.33
C GLY A 39 5.44 -9.39 -1.12
N TYR A 40 4.33 -9.80 -0.49
CA TYR A 40 3.26 -10.56 -1.17
C TYR A 40 2.46 -9.67 -2.13
N ALA A 41 2.19 -8.41 -1.75
CA ALA A 41 1.52 -7.48 -2.64
C ALA A 41 2.47 -6.97 -3.74
N THR A 42 2.01 -6.97 -5.00
CA THR A 42 2.64 -6.18 -6.07
C THR A 42 2.36 -4.69 -5.85
N PRO A 43 3.08 -3.77 -6.53
CA PRO A 43 2.79 -2.35 -6.46
C PRO A 43 1.33 -1.99 -6.77
N THR A 44 0.75 -2.53 -7.86
CA THR A 44 -0.66 -2.28 -8.21
C THR A 44 -1.60 -2.87 -7.18
N MET A 45 -1.34 -4.08 -6.68
CA MET A 45 -2.18 -4.66 -5.63
C MET A 45 -2.13 -3.83 -4.33
N ALA A 46 -0.95 -3.36 -3.92
CA ALA A 46 -0.81 -2.47 -2.78
C ALA A 46 -1.55 -1.13 -2.97
N ALA A 47 -1.55 -0.60 -4.20
CA ALA A 47 -2.32 0.59 -4.54
C ALA A 47 -3.84 0.33 -4.57
N ILE A 48 -4.28 -0.85 -5.03
CA ILE A 48 -5.69 -1.28 -4.94
C ILE A 48 -6.13 -1.36 -3.48
N ILE A 49 -5.36 -2.01 -2.61
CA ILE A 49 -5.64 -2.12 -1.17
C ILE A 49 -5.81 -0.74 -0.55
N LEU A 50 -4.90 0.19 -0.84
CA LEU A 50 -5.00 1.56 -0.35
C LEU A 50 -6.23 2.28 -0.94
N CYS A 51 -6.51 2.12 -2.24
CA CYS A 51 -7.70 2.66 -2.89
C CYS A 51 -8.98 2.17 -2.22
N ASP A 52 -9.10 0.88 -1.93
CA ASP A 52 -10.26 0.30 -1.26
C ASP A 52 -10.40 0.82 0.17
N ALA A 53 -9.30 0.94 0.91
CA ALA A 53 -9.32 1.54 2.25
C ALA A 53 -9.81 3.00 2.24
N LEU A 54 -9.34 3.80 1.28
CA LEU A 54 -9.75 5.21 1.11
C LEU A 54 -11.25 5.34 0.78
N HIS A 55 -11.79 4.41 0.00
CA HIS A 55 -13.20 4.39 -0.40
C HIS A 55 -14.11 3.61 0.56
N GLY A 56 -13.55 2.94 1.57
CA GLY A 56 -14.32 2.10 2.48
C GLY A 56 -14.92 0.85 1.84
N ARG A 57 -14.24 0.28 0.85
CA ARG A 57 -14.59 -1.02 0.24
C ARG A 57 -13.86 -2.15 0.95
N GLY A 58 -14.44 -3.35 0.91
CA GLY A 58 -13.73 -4.58 1.26
C GLY A 58 -12.73 -4.96 0.17
N ASN A 59 -11.82 -5.88 0.48
CA ASN A 59 -10.81 -6.36 -0.46
C ASN A 59 -10.57 -7.87 -0.27
N ASP A 60 -10.83 -8.65 -1.31
CA ASP A 60 -10.75 -10.12 -1.30
C ASP A 60 -9.36 -10.68 -1.62
N TYR A 61 -8.34 -9.82 -1.68
CA TYR A 61 -6.97 -10.28 -1.87
C TYR A 61 -6.58 -11.21 -0.70
N GLU A 62 -6.01 -12.38 -1.02
CA GLU A 62 -5.78 -13.47 -0.06
C GLU A 62 -5.15 -12.98 1.26
N TRP A 63 -4.13 -12.13 1.19
CA TRP A 63 -3.49 -11.59 2.38
C TRP A 63 -4.45 -10.73 3.24
N ILE A 64 -5.31 -9.93 2.60
CA ILE A 64 -6.28 -9.09 3.28
C ILE A 64 -7.39 -9.93 3.90
N ASP A 65 -7.95 -10.86 3.15
CA ASP A 65 -9.00 -11.76 3.64
C ASP A 65 -8.49 -12.61 4.81
N ALA A 66 -7.37 -13.31 4.64
CA ALA A 66 -6.83 -14.21 5.65
C ALA A 66 -6.31 -13.50 6.91
N SER A 67 -5.76 -12.28 6.79
CA SER A 67 -5.14 -11.58 7.94
C SER A 67 -6.03 -10.55 8.60
N PHE A 68 -7.03 -10.01 7.89
CA PHE A 68 -7.85 -8.88 8.32
C PHE A 68 -9.35 -9.06 8.06
N GLY A 69 -9.79 -10.24 7.62
CA GLY A 69 -11.21 -10.53 7.36
C GLY A 69 -11.79 -9.64 6.25
N GLY A 70 -10.98 -9.29 5.26
CA GLY A 70 -11.41 -8.48 4.12
C GLY A 70 -11.41 -6.97 4.36
N ASP A 71 -10.98 -6.48 5.54
CA ASP A 71 -10.88 -5.03 5.83
C ASP A 71 -9.49 -4.47 5.47
N PRO A 72 -9.34 -3.75 4.33
CA PRO A 72 -8.06 -3.19 3.92
C PRO A 72 -7.60 -2.02 4.80
N ARG A 73 -8.49 -1.38 5.59
CA ARG A 73 -8.11 -0.27 6.48
C ARG A 73 -7.16 -0.75 7.57
N LEU A 74 -7.39 -1.95 8.10
CA LEU A 74 -6.50 -2.56 9.10
C LEU A 74 -5.11 -2.83 8.52
N ALA A 75 -5.02 -3.26 7.26
CA ALA A 75 -3.75 -3.43 6.56
C ALA A 75 -3.00 -2.10 6.38
N VAL A 76 -3.70 -1.02 6.01
CA VAL A 76 -3.12 0.32 5.89
C VAL A 76 -2.63 0.84 7.25
N VAL A 77 -3.44 0.68 8.31
CA VAL A 77 -3.03 1.06 9.67
C VAL A 77 -1.79 0.28 10.11
N ARG A 78 -1.73 -1.02 9.82
CA ARG A 78 -0.53 -1.83 10.08
C ARG A 78 0.69 -1.31 9.32
N ALA A 79 0.54 -0.95 8.05
CA ALA A 79 1.63 -0.39 7.25
C ALA A 79 2.15 0.94 7.81
N ILE A 80 1.26 1.83 8.28
CA ILE A 80 1.60 3.10 8.91
C ILE A 80 2.31 2.88 10.25
N ASN A 81 1.77 2.02 11.11
CA ASN A 81 2.35 1.75 12.42
C ASN A 81 3.70 1.00 12.32
N GLY A 82 3.88 0.20 11.26
CA GLY A 82 5.09 -0.59 11.00
C GLY A 82 6.23 0.17 10.31
N MET A 83 6.05 1.44 9.93
CA MET A 83 7.02 2.18 9.09
C MET A 83 8.46 2.18 9.65
N SER A 84 8.65 2.16 10.97
CA SER A 84 9.97 2.11 11.60
C SER A 84 10.63 0.73 11.60
N ALA A 85 9.84 -0.34 11.41
CA ALA A 85 10.24 -1.74 11.50
C ALA A 85 10.49 -2.41 10.13
N HIS A 86 10.21 -1.72 9.02
CA HIS A 86 10.39 -2.23 7.65
C HIS A 86 11.87 -2.27 7.22
N LYS A 87 12.65 -3.14 7.89
CA LYS A 87 14.09 -3.36 7.67
C LYS A 87 14.49 -4.84 7.67
N THR A 88 13.51 -5.76 7.62
CA THR A 88 13.76 -7.21 7.54
C THR A 88 13.87 -7.64 6.08
N PRO A 89 14.49 -8.81 5.77
CA PRO A 89 14.69 -9.24 4.39
C PRO A 89 13.43 -9.16 3.53
N MET A 90 12.28 -9.58 4.05
CA MET A 90 11.00 -9.59 3.34
C MET A 90 10.17 -8.31 3.50
N ALA A 91 10.63 -7.33 4.29
CA ALA A 91 9.91 -6.10 4.54
C ALA A 91 10.86 -4.89 4.48
N ASP A 92 11.81 -4.87 3.54
CA ASP A 92 12.77 -3.77 3.39
C ASP A 92 12.20 -2.66 2.51
N PHE A 93 11.90 -1.51 3.11
CA PHE A 93 11.40 -0.34 2.40
C PHE A 93 12.35 0.12 1.28
N ARG A 94 13.67 -0.02 1.46
CA ARG A 94 14.68 0.42 0.48
C ARG A 94 14.62 -0.39 -0.81
N ARG A 95 14.10 -1.61 -0.76
CA ARG A 95 13.85 -2.45 -1.94
C ARG A 95 12.42 -2.27 -2.47
N ALA A 96 11.43 -2.12 -1.58
CA ALA A 96 10.03 -1.91 -1.97
C ALA A 96 9.83 -0.61 -2.76
N PHE A 97 10.43 0.49 -2.32
CA PHE A 97 10.18 1.81 -2.92
C PHE A 97 10.64 1.90 -4.39
N PRO A 98 11.83 1.42 -4.78
CA PRO A 98 12.21 1.30 -6.18
C PRO A 98 11.21 0.50 -7.03
N LEU A 99 10.61 -0.58 -6.52
CA LEU A 99 9.61 -1.36 -7.26
C LEU A 99 8.39 -0.50 -7.60
N VAL A 100 7.92 0.32 -6.65
CA VAL A 100 6.84 1.27 -6.90
C VAL A 100 7.24 2.30 -7.96
N GLN A 101 8.47 2.81 -7.92
CA GLN A 101 8.97 3.73 -8.93
C GLN A 101 9.07 3.11 -10.33
N HIS A 102 9.40 1.82 -10.42
CA HIS A 102 9.41 1.08 -11.68
C HIS A 102 7.99 0.83 -12.20
N ALA A 103 7.06 0.42 -11.33
CA ALA A 103 5.66 0.24 -11.69
C ALA A 103 5.03 1.53 -12.24
N LEU A 104 5.34 2.69 -11.65
CA LEU A 104 4.92 4.00 -12.16
C LEU A 104 5.45 4.33 -13.58
N LYS A 105 6.49 3.64 -14.04
CA LYS A 105 7.03 3.74 -15.41
C LYS A 105 6.50 2.63 -16.34
N GLY A 106 5.49 1.87 -15.91
CA GLY A 106 4.94 0.73 -16.63
C GLY A 106 5.78 -0.55 -16.52
N GLN A 107 6.77 -0.59 -15.61
CA GLN A 107 7.62 -1.76 -15.37
C GLN A 107 7.17 -2.47 -14.08
N GLU A 108 5.91 -2.92 -14.06
CA GLU A 108 5.40 -3.67 -12.92
C GLU A 108 5.92 -5.11 -12.97
N PRO A 109 6.42 -5.64 -11.85
CA PRO A 109 6.97 -6.98 -11.87
C PRO A 109 5.82 -8.02 -11.82
N ALA A 110 6.03 -9.19 -12.42
CA ALA A 110 4.94 -10.13 -12.75
C ALA A 110 4.47 -11.07 -11.62
N LEU A 111 5.31 -11.38 -10.62
CA LEU A 111 5.01 -12.33 -9.53
C LEU A 111 5.49 -11.86 -8.16
N ALA A 112 4.60 -11.84 -7.16
CA ALA A 112 4.97 -11.59 -5.76
C ALA A 112 6.16 -12.46 -5.27
N SER A 113 6.93 -11.97 -4.29
CA SER A 113 8.22 -12.50 -3.78
C SER A 113 9.47 -11.78 -4.35
N TRP A 114 9.55 -10.47 -4.09
CA TRP A 114 10.61 -9.58 -4.59
C TRP A 114 11.84 -9.45 -3.68
N PHE A 115 11.90 -10.27 -2.62
CA PHE A 115 12.79 -10.07 -1.48
C PHE A 115 13.66 -11.28 -1.16
#